data_AF-M0A824-F1
#
_entry.id   AF-M0A824-F1
#
_cell.length_a   1.000
_cell.length_b   1.000
_cell.length_c   1.000
_cell.angle_alpha   90.00
_cell.angle_beta   90.00
_cell.angle_gamma   90.00
#
_symmetry.space_group_name_H-M   'P 1'
#
loop_
_entity.id
_entity.type
_entity.pdbx_description
1 polymer ?
#
loop_
_entity_poly.entity_id
_entity_poly.type
_entity_poly.pdbx_seq_one_letter_code
_entity_poly.pdbx_strand_id
1 'polypeptide(L)'
;MVLDEAIDVLESLDQSAIMEHFMDFLEAIQDPPVDNVEFTALYLHLDDANKELIDQADPVTFYFEDQDLVHTPVSLEREPDVYVTISPLTRPFACDHAFRDLIVHQLKCQIRDLYYMQASQPPREYQIDGVGIHDTKIESFEHSTK
;
A
#
# COMPACT_ATOMS: atom_id res chain seq x y z
N MET A 1 14.87 -8.53 3.83
CA MET A 1 13.76 -8.74 2.87
C MET A 1 13.25 -7.36 2.52
N VAL A 2 12.84 -7.11 1.28
CA VAL A 2 12.48 -5.74 0.84
C VAL A 2 11.40 -5.09 1.70
N LEU A 3 10.46 -5.87 2.25
CA LEU A 3 9.45 -5.39 3.20
C LEU A 3 10.05 -4.85 4.51
N ASP A 4 11.07 -5.50 5.07
CA ASP A 4 11.74 -5.00 6.29
C ASP A 4 12.49 -3.69 5.99
N GLU A 5 13.17 -3.64 4.85
CA GLU A 5 13.90 -2.44 4.43
C GLU A 5 12.95 -1.28 4.15
N ALA A 6 11.80 -1.53 3.53
CA ALA A 6 10.75 -0.54 3.36
C ALA A 6 10.20 -0.03 4.70
N ILE A 7 9.99 -0.93 5.68
CA ILE A 7 9.58 -0.52 7.04
C ILE A 7 10.61 0.42 7.65
N ASP A 8 11.89 0.08 7.59
CA ASP A 8 12.98 0.93 8.13
C ASP A 8 12.99 2.32 7.46
N VAL A 9 12.83 2.37 6.14
CA VAL A 9 12.75 3.61 5.36
C VAL A 9 11.56 4.44 5.82
N LEU A 10 10.36 3.84 5.87
CA LEU A 10 9.14 4.54 6.27
C LEU A 10 9.21 5.05 7.71
N GLU A 11 9.74 4.25 8.63
CA GLU A 11 9.92 4.62 10.05
C GLU A 11 10.90 5.80 10.21
N SER A 12 11.81 6.01 9.25
CA SER A 12 12.76 7.13 9.24
C SER A 12 12.21 8.46 8.70
N LEU A 13 11.07 8.45 8.00
CA LEU A 13 10.49 9.65 7.38
C LEU A 13 10.10 10.70 8.44
N ASP A 14 10.41 11.96 8.13
CA ASP A 14 9.92 13.10 8.89
C ASP A 14 8.51 13.54 8.43
N GLN A 15 7.89 14.44 9.20
CA GLN A 15 6.54 14.93 8.91
C GLN A 15 6.39 15.56 7.50
N SER A 16 7.44 16.21 6.98
CA SER A 16 7.37 16.85 5.67
C SER A 16 7.35 15.80 4.57
N ALA A 17 8.25 14.81 4.65
CA ALA A 17 8.29 13.70 3.72
C ALA A 17 7.02 12.84 3.78
N ILE A 18 6.46 12.62 4.97
CA ILE A 18 5.17 11.93 5.13
C ILE A 18 4.06 12.65 4.36
N MET A 19 3.95 13.97 4.50
CA MET A 19 2.95 14.75 3.78
C MET A 19 3.18 14.75 2.28
N GLU A 20 4.44 14.89 1.85
CA GLU A 20 4.83 14.88 0.44
C GLU A 20 4.48 13.56 -0.24
N HIS A 21 4.76 12.43 0.40
CA HIS A 21 4.54 11.11 -0.20
C HIS A 21 3.11 10.58 -0.04
N PHE A 22 2.41 10.92 1.05
CA PHE A 22 1.20 10.18 1.43
C PHE A 22 -0.07 11.00 1.52
N MET A 23 -0.05 12.33 1.27
CA MET A 23 -1.27 13.13 1.31
C MET A 23 -2.31 12.63 0.30
N ASP A 24 -1.92 12.47 -0.97
CA ASP A 24 -2.83 12.03 -2.04
C ASP A 24 -3.41 10.64 -1.74
N PHE A 25 -2.61 9.75 -1.16
CA PHE A 25 -3.09 8.44 -0.71
C PHE A 25 -4.10 8.53 0.43
N LEU A 26 -3.85 9.38 1.42
CA LEU A 26 -4.80 9.62 2.50
C LEU A 26 -6.12 10.18 1.96
N GLU A 27 -6.06 11.16 1.06
CA GLU A 27 -7.23 11.77 0.44
C GLU A 27 -8.04 10.72 -0.32
N ALA A 28 -7.40 9.87 -1.13
CA ALA A 28 -8.06 8.81 -1.88
C ALA A 28 -8.70 7.72 -1.00
N ILE A 29 -8.22 7.50 0.23
CA ILE A 29 -8.86 6.58 1.17
C ILE A 29 -10.04 7.24 1.89
N GLN A 30 -9.95 8.54 2.18
CA GLN A 30 -10.97 9.29 2.92
C GLN A 30 -12.16 9.70 2.05
N ASP A 31 -11.88 10.06 0.80
CA ASP A 31 -12.87 10.45 -0.21
C ASP A 31 -12.55 9.73 -1.53
N PRO A 32 -12.85 8.43 -1.64
CA PRO A 32 -12.50 7.66 -2.82
C PRO A 32 -13.20 8.17 -4.08
N PRO A 33 -12.57 8.08 -5.25
CA PRO A 33 -13.12 8.61 -6.51
C PRO A 33 -14.33 7.82 -7.05
N VAL A 34 -14.67 6.70 -6.40
CA VAL A 34 -15.69 5.72 -6.81
C VAL A 34 -16.38 5.14 -5.57
N ASP A 35 -17.60 4.61 -5.74
CA ASP A 35 -18.36 3.92 -4.70
C ASP A 35 -17.96 2.43 -4.58
N ASN A 36 -18.46 1.73 -3.55
CA ASN A 36 -18.25 0.28 -3.31
C ASN A 36 -16.77 -0.15 -3.27
N VAL A 37 -15.93 0.70 -2.67
CA VAL A 37 -14.49 0.45 -2.50
C VAL A 37 -14.24 -0.69 -1.53
N GLU A 38 -13.38 -1.62 -1.93
CA GLU A 38 -12.83 -2.67 -1.08
C GLU A 38 -11.55 -2.18 -0.37
N PHE A 39 -10.61 -1.62 -1.15
CA PHE A 39 -9.39 -0.98 -0.64
C PHE A 39 -8.76 -0.05 -1.67
N THR A 40 -7.88 0.84 -1.19
CA THR A 40 -6.97 1.64 -2.02
C THR A 40 -5.54 1.13 -1.84
N ALA A 41 -4.84 0.93 -2.94
CA ALA A 41 -3.45 0.50 -2.97
C ALA A 41 -2.50 1.69 -3.15
N LEU A 42 -1.35 1.62 -2.48
CA LEU A 42 -0.21 2.52 -2.66
C LEU A 42 1.00 1.67 -3.03
N TYR A 43 1.61 1.99 -4.17
CA TYR A 43 2.80 1.32 -4.69
C TYR A 43 4.02 2.18 -4.40
N LEU A 44 5.02 1.60 -3.74
CA LEU A 44 6.19 2.32 -3.25
C LEU A 44 7.45 1.88 -4.01
N HIS A 45 8.29 2.86 -4.29
CA HIS A 45 9.54 2.70 -5.04
C HIS A 45 10.70 3.16 -4.17
N LEU A 46 11.60 2.24 -3.81
CA LEU A 46 12.82 2.54 -3.07
C LEU A 46 13.99 2.80 -4.02
N ASP A 47 15.06 3.40 -3.52
CA ASP A 47 16.34 3.45 -4.24
C ASP A 47 16.98 2.06 -4.37
N ASP A 48 18.00 1.93 -5.23
CA ASP A 48 18.68 0.65 -5.50
C ASP A 48 19.29 -0.01 -4.24
N ALA A 49 19.54 0.77 -3.18
CA ALA A 49 20.09 0.29 -1.92
C ALA A 49 19.01 -0.06 -0.87
N ASN A 50 17.73 0.18 -1.16
CA ASN A 50 16.61 0.07 -0.24
C ASN A 50 16.86 0.85 1.07
N LYS A 51 17.25 2.12 0.93
CA LYS A 51 17.56 3.07 2.00
C LYS A 51 16.74 4.36 1.93
N GLU A 52 16.14 4.66 0.79
CA GLU A 52 15.33 5.87 0.62
C GLU A 52 14.05 5.55 -0.16
N LEU A 53 12.95 6.22 0.20
CA LEU A 53 11.74 6.24 -0.61
C LEU A 53 11.93 7.31 -1.68
N ILE A 54 11.97 6.90 -2.94
CA ILE A 54 12.28 7.81 -4.05
C ILE A 54 11.04 8.20 -4.85
N ASP A 55 10.01 7.37 -4.82
CA ASP A 55 8.77 7.61 -5.54
C ASP A 55 7.62 6.75 -5.00
N GLN A 56 6.40 7.11 -5.39
CA GLN A 56 5.18 6.35 -5.17
C GLN A 56 4.22 6.58 -6.33
N ALA A 57 3.47 5.54 -6.71
CA ALA A 57 2.44 5.69 -7.73
C ALA A 57 1.22 6.45 -7.18
N ASP A 58 0.45 7.03 -8.09
CA ASP A 58 -0.90 7.53 -7.78
C ASP A 58 -1.73 6.43 -7.09
N PRO A 59 -2.58 6.77 -6.10
CA PRO A 59 -3.44 5.82 -5.41
C PRO A 59 -4.34 5.02 -6.37
N VAL A 60 -4.37 3.70 -6.22
CA VAL A 60 -5.20 2.83 -7.04
C VAL A 60 -6.34 2.29 -6.21
N THR A 61 -7.56 2.72 -6.51
CA THR A 61 -8.75 2.30 -5.77
C THR A 61 -9.34 1.05 -6.39
N PHE A 62 -9.48 -0.02 -5.62
CA PHE A 62 -10.15 -1.27 -5.99
C PHE A 62 -11.58 -1.26 -5.45
N TYR A 63 -12.54 -1.55 -6.32
CA TYR A 63 -13.97 -1.45 -6.03
C TYR A 63 -14.76 -2.50 -6.79
N PHE A 64 -15.96 -2.80 -6.28
CA PHE A 64 -16.85 -3.77 -6.92
C PHE A 64 -17.75 -3.11 -7.97
N GLU A 65 -17.64 -3.59 -9.20
CA GLU A 65 -18.55 -3.28 -10.31
C GLU A 65 -19.15 -4.61 -10.81
N ASP A 66 -20.49 -4.74 -10.80
CA ASP A 66 -21.20 -5.95 -11.24
C ASP A 66 -20.68 -7.28 -10.62
N GLN A 67 -20.22 -7.24 -9.36
CA GLN A 67 -19.62 -8.34 -8.58
C GLN A 67 -18.16 -8.66 -8.91
N ASP A 68 -17.59 -8.00 -9.92
CA ASP A 68 -16.18 -8.10 -10.26
C ASP A 68 -15.39 -7.04 -9.49
N LEU A 69 -14.22 -7.42 -8.98
CA LEU A 69 -13.30 -6.49 -8.36
C LEU A 69 -12.45 -5.85 -9.46
N VAL A 70 -12.70 -4.57 -9.72
CA VAL A 70 -11.99 -3.76 -10.71
C VAL A 70 -11.21 -2.65 -10.01
N HIS A 71 -10.43 -1.87 -10.76
CA HIS A 71 -9.64 -0.78 -10.20
C HIS A 71 -9.62 0.48 -11.06
N THR A 72 -9.34 1.62 -10.43
CA THR A 72 -9.06 2.87 -11.15
C THR A 72 -7.84 2.72 -12.06
N PRO A 73 -7.71 3.54 -13.13
CA PRO A 73 -6.55 3.47 -14.01
C PRO A 73 -5.24 3.59 -13.24
N VAL A 74 -4.26 2.78 -13.62
CA VAL A 74 -2.91 2.78 -13.04
C VAL A 74 -1.90 2.71 -14.16
N SER A 75 -0.83 3.50 -14.04
CA SER A 75 0.35 3.44 -14.89
C SER A 75 1.57 3.39 -14.00
N LEU A 76 2.29 2.27 -14.03
CA LEU A 76 3.54 2.10 -13.29
C LEU A 76 4.70 2.16 -14.28
N GLU A 77 5.63 3.09 -14.11
CA GLU A 77 6.83 3.18 -14.95
C GLU A 77 7.76 1.98 -14.73
N ARG A 78 7.76 1.43 -13.52
CA ARG A 78 8.47 0.21 -13.13
C ARG A 78 7.68 -0.58 -12.09
N GLU A 79 8.04 -1.86 -11.93
CA GLU A 79 7.52 -2.68 -10.84
C GLU A 79 7.85 -2.02 -9.48
N PRO A 80 6.87 -1.96 -8.56
CA PRO A 80 7.08 -1.41 -7.24
C PRO A 80 7.84 -2.38 -6.36
N ASP A 81 8.65 -1.85 -5.44
CA ASP A 81 9.44 -2.64 -4.51
C ASP A 81 8.56 -3.27 -3.43
N VAL A 82 7.56 -2.50 -2.97
CA VAL A 82 6.50 -2.95 -2.07
C VAL A 82 5.19 -2.25 -2.39
N TYR A 83 4.09 -2.78 -1.90
CA TYR A 83 2.80 -2.09 -1.95
C TYR A 83 2.03 -2.28 -0.65
N VAL A 84 1.12 -1.36 -0.34
CA VAL A 84 0.16 -1.51 0.76
C VAL A 84 -1.25 -1.33 0.25
N THR A 85 -2.21 -1.92 0.97
CA THR A 85 -3.64 -1.80 0.69
C THR A 85 -4.36 -1.39 1.96
N ILE A 86 -5.18 -0.35 1.88
CA ILE A 86 -5.95 0.16 3.02
C ILE A 86 -7.42 0.27 2.61
N SER A 87 -8.30 -0.42 3.34
CA SER A 87 -9.75 -0.27 3.20
C SER A 87 -10.21 1.13 3.63
N PRO A 88 -11.35 1.64 3.12
CA PRO A 88 -11.87 2.94 3.48
C PRO A 88 -11.89 3.19 4.99
N LEU A 89 -11.35 4.33 5.40
CA LEU A 89 -11.21 4.65 6.82
C LEU A 89 -12.58 5.03 7.39
N THR A 90 -12.94 4.42 8.53
CA THR A 90 -14.19 4.75 9.24
C THR A 90 -14.08 6.01 10.09
N ARG A 91 -12.90 6.61 10.18
CA ARG A 91 -12.60 7.80 10.99
C ARG A 91 -11.60 8.70 10.27
N PRO A 92 -11.62 10.03 10.53
CA PRO A 92 -10.64 10.94 9.97
C PRO A 92 -9.23 10.63 10.50
N PHE A 93 -8.24 10.76 9.63
CA PHE A 93 -6.82 10.71 9.94
C PHE A 93 -6.16 12.02 9.47
N ALA A 94 -5.11 12.45 10.16
CA ALA A 94 -4.20 13.46 9.64
C ALA A 94 -3.07 12.75 8.87
N CYS A 95 -2.51 13.41 7.84
CA CYS A 95 -1.32 12.91 7.17
C CYS A 95 -0.09 13.21 8.03
N ASP A 96 0.15 12.37 9.03
CA ASP A 96 1.22 12.50 10.00
C ASP A 96 1.86 11.14 10.33
N HIS A 97 2.72 11.12 11.36
CA HIS A 97 3.35 9.89 11.83
C HIS A 97 2.35 8.76 12.14
N ALA A 98 1.12 9.05 12.59
CA ALA A 98 0.13 8.02 12.84
C ALA A 98 -0.39 7.38 11.53
N PHE A 99 -0.51 8.16 10.45
CA PHE A 99 -0.85 7.61 9.14
C PHE A 99 0.31 6.80 8.54
N ARG A 100 1.55 7.27 8.68
CA ARG A 100 2.74 6.48 8.34
C ARG A 100 2.79 5.16 9.11
N ASP A 101 2.50 5.19 10.41
CA ASP A 101 2.50 3.98 11.25
C ASP A 101 1.41 2.98 10.83
N LEU A 102 0.28 3.46 10.27
CA LEU A 102 -0.73 2.60 9.67
C LEU A 102 -0.19 1.87 8.42
N ILE A 103 0.53 2.58 7.54
CA ILE A 103 1.19 1.97 6.36
C ILE A 103 2.20 0.91 6.81
N VAL A 104 3.06 1.24 7.78
CA VAL A 104 4.02 0.31 8.37
C VAL A 104 3.34 -0.91 8.99
N HIS A 105 2.22 -0.71 9.69
CA HIS A 105 1.43 -1.81 10.26
C HIS A 105 0.95 -2.79 9.18
N GLN A 106 0.53 -2.29 8.01
CA GLN A 106 0.12 -3.15 6.91
C GLN A 106 1.29 -3.94 6.30
N LEU A 107 2.47 -3.33 6.14
CA LEU A 107 3.67 -4.07 5.71
C LEU A 107 4.04 -5.17 6.71
N LYS A 108 3.95 -4.91 8.02
CA LYS A 108 4.17 -5.92 9.05
C LYS A 108 3.13 -7.06 8.97
N CYS A 109 1.88 -6.76 8.65
CA CYS A 109 0.85 -7.78 8.37
C CYS A 109 1.17 -8.58 7.10
N GLN A 110 1.74 -7.98 6.06
CA GLN A 110 2.16 -8.72 4.87
C GLN A 110 3.28 -9.71 5.17
N ILE A 111 4.29 -9.29 5.94
CA ILE A 111 5.37 -10.18 6.39
C ILE A 111 4.76 -11.38 7.12
N ARG A 112 3.84 -11.14 8.07
CA ARG A 112 3.10 -12.19 8.78
C ARG A 112 2.41 -13.18 7.82
N ASP A 113 1.68 -12.66 6.84
CA ASP A 113 0.93 -13.47 5.89
C ASP A 113 1.85 -14.31 5.00
N LEU A 114 3.01 -13.78 4.59
CA LEU A 114 4.03 -14.55 3.86
C LEU A 114 4.55 -15.76 4.65
N TYR A 115 4.75 -15.63 5.97
CA TYR A 115 5.11 -16.76 6.82
C TYR A 115 4.01 -17.82 6.85
N TYR A 116 2.75 -17.40 7.02
CA TYR A 116 1.61 -18.33 7.03
C TYR A 116 1.43 -19.04 5.69
N MET A 117 1.61 -18.35 4.56
CA MET A 117 1.61 -18.95 3.23
C MET A 117 2.71 -20.02 3.06
N GLN A 118 3.82 -19.88 3.79
CA GLN A 118 4.92 -20.86 3.84
C GLN A 118 4.74 -21.90 4.96
N ALA A 119 3.52 -22.03 5.52
CA ALA A 119 3.20 -22.94 6.62
C ALA A 119 4.14 -22.79 7.85
N SER A 120 4.63 -21.58 8.08
CA SER A 120 5.60 -21.25 9.13
C SER A 120 5.03 -20.19 10.08
N GLN A 121 5.54 -20.17 11.32
CA GLN A 121 5.14 -19.16 12.30
C GLN A 121 5.98 -17.88 12.11
N PRO A 122 5.37 -16.70 11.98
CA PRO A 122 6.12 -15.45 11.89
C PRO A 122 6.84 -15.10 13.20
N PRO A 123 7.93 -14.33 13.14
CA PRO A 123 8.55 -13.70 14.30
C PRO A 123 7.54 -12.91 15.14
N ARG A 124 7.81 -12.80 16.45
CA ARG A 124 6.86 -12.20 17.41
C ARG A 124 6.44 -10.79 17.06
N GLU A 125 7.33 -9.99 16.47
CA GLU A 125 7.03 -8.60 16.09
C GLU A 125 6.04 -8.47 14.93
N TYR A 126 5.89 -9.51 14.10
CA TYR A 126 4.91 -9.56 13.02
C TYR A 126 3.64 -10.32 13.42
N GLN A 127 3.54 -10.84 14.65
CA GLN A 127 2.32 -11.46 15.18
C GLN A 127 1.32 -10.39 15.64
N ILE A 128 0.87 -9.58 14.68
CA ILE A 128 -0.05 -8.46 14.87
C ILE A 128 -1.37 -8.75 14.15
N ASP A 129 -2.46 -8.14 14.61
CA ASP A 129 -3.78 -8.25 13.97
C ASP A 129 -3.91 -7.29 12.79
N GLY A 130 -4.68 -7.68 11.76
CA GLY A 130 -4.91 -6.87 10.57
C GLY A 130 -4.90 -7.68 9.28
N VAL A 131 -5.14 -7.03 8.15
CA VAL A 131 -5.10 -7.63 6.81
C VAL A 131 -3.80 -7.19 6.14
N GLY A 132 -2.94 -8.15 5.77
CA GLY A 132 -1.67 -7.87 5.09
C GLY A 132 -1.81 -7.97 3.58
N ILE A 133 -1.98 -9.18 3.08
CA ILE A 133 -2.01 -9.47 1.64
C ILE A 133 -3.46 -9.53 1.14
N HIS A 134 -3.77 -8.70 0.14
CA HIS A 134 -4.91 -8.91 -0.76
C HIS A 134 -4.40 -9.62 -2.02
N ASP A 135 -4.98 -10.78 -2.35
CA ASP A 135 -4.62 -11.56 -3.54
C ASP A 135 -5.34 -10.99 -4.77
N THR A 136 -4.85 -9.85 -5.25
CA THR A 136 -5.40 -9.16 -6.43
C THR A 136 -4.29 -8.89 -7.43
N LYS A 137 -4.46 -9.39 -8.66
CA LYS A 137 -3.55 -9.06 -9.76
C LYS A 137 -3.97 -7.73 -10.39
N ILE A 138 -3.03 -6.80 -10.51
CA ILE A 138 -3.19 -5.65 -11.41
C ILE A 138 -2.96 -6.20 -12.82
N GLU A 139 -3.97 -6.12 -13.68
CA GLU A 139 -3.71 -6.23 -15.11
C GLU A 139 -3.26 -4.84 -15.57
N SER A 140 -1.96 -4.68 -15.84
CA SER A 140 -1.46 -3.46 -16.46
C SER A 140 -2.21 -3.25 -17.78
N PHE A 141 -2.78 -2.05 -17.97
CA PHE A 141 -3.36 -1.66 -19.25
C PHE A 141 -2.24 -1.62 -20.29
N GLU A 142 -1.97 -2.73 -20.97
CA GLU A 142 -1.22 -2.67 -22.22
C GLU A 142 -2.02 -1.77 -23.16
N HIS A 143 -1.38 -0.71 -23.64
CA HIS A 143 -1.91 0.21 -24.63
C HIS A 143 -2.66 -0.56 -25.73
N SER A 144 -3.97 -0.63 -25.63
CA SER A 144 -4.82 -1.06 -26.74
C SER A 144 -4.83 0.09 -27.74
N THR A 145 -3.79 0.13 -28.58
CA THR A 145 -3.79 0.95 -29.78
C THR A 145 -4.80 0.34 -30.74
N LYS A 146 -5.91 1.03 -30.95
CA LYS A 146 -6.76 0.86 -32.13
C LYS A 146 -6.83 2.17 -32.89
#